data_AF-A0A6J4FSE9-F1
#
_entry.id   AF-A0A6J4FSE9-F1
#
_cell.length_a   1.000
_cell.length_b   1.000
_cell.length_c   1.000
_cell.angle_alpha   90.00
_cell.angle_beta   90.00
_cell.angle_gamma   90.00
#
_symmetry.space_group_name_H-M   'P 1'
#
loop_
_entity.id
_entity.type
_entity.pdbx_description
1 polymer ?
#
loop_
_entity_poly.entity_id
_entity_poly.type
_entity_poly.pdbx_seq_one_letter_code
_entity_poly.pdbx_strand_id
1 'polypeptide(L)'
;MGVARMCIASHVPGRLRLRHPSLRSPVGNAGMAAILADWEGVISVEAKPVCASILLRYDPAVISPAGLDARIVALVEPGKAGEDGNPPASSDGGLSLWTLNRPAKIGMLVSLTGSLLALAAGKKYHAALGALHLVFLLVHLANHRKKILQ
;
A
#
# COMPACT_ATOMS: atom_id res chain seq x y z
N MET A 1 5.01 -13.48 -23.23
CA MET A 1 5.10 -13.57 -21.76
C MET A 1 4.85 -12.19 -21.19
N GLY A 2 3.72 -11.98 -20.52
CA GLY A 2 3.37 -10.67 -19.96
C GLY A 2 4.32 -10.31 -18.82
N VAL A 3 4.95 -9.15 -18.90
CA VAL A 3 5.74 -8.58 -17.80
C VAL A 3 4.75 -8.23 -16.69
N ALA A 4 4.58 -9.14 -15.74
CA ALA A 4 3.74 -8.87 -14.60
C ALA A 4 4.47 -7.78 -13.76
N ARG A 5 3.80 -6.65 -13.57
CA ARG A 5 4.31 -5.50 -12.83
C ARG A 5 4.43 -5.86 -11.35
N MET A 6 5.60 -5.62 -10.77
CA MET A 6 5.81 -5.73 -9.32
C MET A 6 4.77 -4.88 -8.58
N CYS A 7 3.96 -5.52 -7.74
CA CYS A 7 2.93 -4.84 -6.96
C CYS A 7 3.48 -4.55 -5.57
N ILE A 8 3.68 -3.26 -5.27
CA ILE A 8 3.88 -2.79 -3.90
C ILE A 8 2.61 -3.13 -3.13
N ALA A 9 2.68 -4.13 -2.25
CA ALA A 9 1.52 -4.63 -1.52
C ALA A 9 1.17 -3.76 -0.31
N SER A 10 2.18 -3.15 0.30
CA SER A 10 2.01 -2.17 1.38
C SER A 10 3.30 -1.38 1.61
N HIS A 11 3.20 -0.08 1.88
CA HIS A 11 4.31 0.76 2.29
C HIS A 11 3.90 1.66 3.44
N VAL A 12 4.77 1.74 4.44
CA VAL A 12 4.75 2.74 5.49
C VAL A 12 6.18 3.23 5.69
N PRO A 13 6.41 4.45 6.20
CA PRO A 13 7.76 4.91 6.51
C PRO A 13 8.54 3.85 7.30
N GLY A 14 9.70 3.45 6.76
CA GLY A 14 10.59 2.44 7.29
C GLY A 14 10.23 0.97 7.02
N ARG A 15 9.10 0.68 6.35
CA ARG A 15 8.72 -0.68 5.97
C ARG A 15 7.96 -0.77 4.65
N LEU A 16 8.47 -1.56 3.73
CA LEU A 16 7.86 -1.84 2.44
C LEU A 16 7.66 -3.35 2.25
N ARG A 17 6.50 -3.77 1.72
CA ARG A 17 6.25 -5.16 1.33
C ARG A 17 5.99 -5.24 -0.17
N LEU A 18 6.79 -6.04 -0.83
CA LEU A 18 6.71 -6.34 -2.25
C LEU A 18 6.00 -7.67 -2.43
N ARG A 19 5.07 -7.76 -3.38
CA ARG A 19 4.40 -9.01 -3.71
C ARG A 19 4.25 -9.15 -5.21
N HIS A 20 4.71 -10.28 -5.73
CA HIS A 20 4.62 -10.55 -7.15
C HIS A 20 4.71 -12.05 -7.43
N PRO A 21 3.92 -12.62 -8.37
CA PRO A 21 3.99 -14.04 -8.69
C PRO A 21 5.39 -14.55 -9.05
N SER A 22 6.24 -13.74 -9.70
CA SER A 22 7.62 -14.14 -10.02
C SER A 22 8.51 -14.36 -8.78
N LEU A 23 8.17 -13.74 -7.64
CA LEU A 23 8.85 -13.94 -6.37
C LEU A 23 8.49 -15.27 -5.70
N ARG A 24 7.65 -16.10 -6.33
CA ARG A 24 7.38 -17.46 -5.85
C ARG A 24 8.57 -18.40 -6.10
N SER A 25 9.41 -18.10 -7.10
CA SER A 25 10.66 -18.82 -7.33
C SER A 25 11.64 -18.52 -6.18
N PRO A 26 12.15 -19.53 -5.45
CA PRO A 26 13.13 -19.31 -4.37
C PRO A 26 14.39 -18.59 -4.86
N VAL A 27 14.90 -19.00 -6.03
CA VAL A 27 16.10 -18.40 -6.65
C VAL A 27 15.85 -16.94 -7.03
N GLY A 28 14.71 -16.66 -7.69
CA GLY A 28 14.35 -15.28 -8.06
C GLY A 28 14.08 -14.39 -6.85
N ASN A 29 13.47 -14.94 -5.80
CA ASN A 29 13.21 -14.21 -4.55
C ASN A 29 14.53 -13.88 -3.82
N ALA A 30 15.43 -14.85 -3.69
CA ALA A 30 16.74 -14.64 -3.08
C ALA A 30 17.60 -13.65 -3.87
N GLY A 31 17.62 -13.73 -5.21
CA GLY A 31 18.34 -12.79 -6.06
C GLY A 31 17.81 -11.36 -5.92
N MET A 32 16.48 -11.18 -5.95
CA MET A 32 15.86 -9.87 -5.71
C MET A 32 16.15 -9.35 -4.30
N ALA A 33 16.12 -10.22 -3.28
CA ALA A 33 16.41 -9.84 -1.91
C ALA A 33 17.87 -9.37 -1.74
N ALA A 34 18.81 -10.01 -2.43
CA ALA A 34 20.22 -9.61 -2.41
C ALA A 34 20.43 -8.23 -3.04
N ILE A 35 19.78 -7.95 -4.19
CA ILE A 35 19.85 -6.63 -4.85
C ILE A 35 19.31 -5.54 -3.91
N LEU A 36 18.18 -5.79 -3.25
CA LEU A 36 17.57 -4.83 -2.33
C LEU A 36 18.38 -4.63 -1.05
N ALA A 37 19.09 -5.66 -0.59
CA ALA A 37 19.91 -5.59 0.63
C ALA A 37 21.14 -4.69 0.45
N ASP A 38 21.60 -4.52 -0.78
CA ASP A 38 22.74 -3.67 -1.13
C ASP A 38 22.40 -2.17 -1.17
N TRP A 39 21.12 -1.82 -1.10
CA TRP A 39 20.71 -0.42 -1.19
C TRP A 39 21.06 0.35 0.09
N GLU A 40 21.75 1.48 -0.07
CA GLU A 40 22.06 2.39 1.03
C GLU A 40 20.78 2.85 1.74
N GLY A 41 20.75 2.71 3.08
CA GLY A 41 19.56 3.02 3.89
C GLY A 41 18.59 1.84 4.08
N VAL A 42 18.87 0.67 3.49
CA VAL A 42 18.16 -0.57 3.83
C VAL A 42 18.73 -1.19 5.10
N ILE A 43 17.84 -1.52 6.04
CA ILE A 43 18.18 -2.09 7.34
C ILE A 43 18.12 -3.62 7.30
N SER A 44 17.11 -4.18 6.62
CA SER A 44 16.96 -5.63 6.50
C SER A 44 16.03 -6.01 5.37
N VAL A 45 16.29 -7.17 4.75
CA VAL A 45 15.42 -7.77 3.73
C VAL A 45 15.02 -9.18 4.15
N GLU A 46 13.73 -9.47 4.13
CA GLU A 46 13.20 -10.79 4.43
C GLU A 46 12.48 -11.39 3.22
N ALA A 47 13.08 -12.44 2.67
CA ALA A 47 12.56 -13.23 1.55
C ALA A 47 11.50 -14.23 2.02
N LYS A 48 10.30 -14.20 1.41
CA LYS A 48 9.22 -15.18 1.66
C LYS A 48 8.67 -15.74 0.33
N PRO A 49 9.35 -16.71 -0.30
CA PRO A 49 8.96 -17.24 -1.60
C PRO A 49 7.60 -17.96 -1.58
N VAL A 50 7.27 -18.67 -0.48
CA VAL A 50 5.96 -19.34 -0.32
C VAL A 50 4.79 -18.34 -0.50
N CYS A 51 4.94 -17.14 0.07
CA CYS A 51 3.96 -16.06 -0.05
C CYS A 51 4.13 -15.19 -1.30
N ALA A 52 5.12 -15.50 -2.15
CA ALA A 52 5.54 -14.71 -3.30
C ALA A 52 5.79 -13.22 -2.92
N SER A 53 6.48 -13.01 -1.79
CA SER A 53 6.71 -11.67 -1.23
C SER A 53 8.12 -11.46 -0.68
N ILE A 54 8.51 -10.19 -0.58
CA ILE A 54 9.71 -9.72 0.13
C ILE A 54 9.27 -8.59 1.08
N LEU A 55 9.79 -8.60 2.30
CA LEU A 55 9.61 -7.52 3.27
C LEU A 55 10.93 -6.76 3.42
N LEU A 56 10.89 -5.46 3.21
CA LEU A 56 12.02 -4.55 3.28
C LEU A 56 11.83 -3.62 4.48
N ARG A 57 12.84 -3.51 5.33
CA ARG A 57 12.96 -2.46 6.34
C ARG A 57 14.05 -1.50 5.91
N TYR A 58 13.78 -0.21 6.01
CA TYR A 58 14.69 0.85 5.58
C TYR A 58 14.63 2.02 6.57
N ASP A 59 15.63 2.89 6.54
CA ASP A 59 15.62 4.13 7.30
C ASP A 59 14.93 5.24 6.48
N PRO A 60 13.76 5.74 6.91
CA PRO A 60 13.07 6.82 6.20
C PRO A 60 13.79 8.17 6.25
N ALA A 61 14.78 8.35 7.13
CA ALA A 61 15.62 9.54 7.17
C ALA A 61 16.69 9.52 6.04
N VAL A 62 17.10 8.34 5.59
CA VAL A 62 18.10 8.15 4.53
C VAL A 62 17.43 8.02 3.16
N ILE A 63 16.38 7.20 3.05
CA ILE A 63 15.59 7.08 1.81
C ILE A 63 14.14 7.48 2.10
N SER A 64 13.65 8.50 1.41
CA SER A 64 12.23 8.86 1.52
C SER A 64 11.33 7.76 0.93
N PRO A 65 10.10 7.56 1.44
CA PRO A 65 9.17 6.59 0.87
C PRO A 65 8.97 6.75 -0.66
N ALA A 66 8.78 7.98 -1.14
CA ALA A 66 8.65 8.26 -2.57
C ALA A 66 9.91 7.92 -3.37
N GLY A 67 11.10 8.17 -2.81
CA GLY A 67 12.38 7.81 -3.43
C GLY A 67 12.57 6.31 -3.54
N LEU A 68 12.14 5.55 -2.53
CA LEU A 68 12.20 4.09 -2.53
C LEU A 68 11.27 3.49 -3.59
N ASP A 69 10.04 4.02 -3.73
CA ASP A 69 9.09 3.59 -4.75
C ASP A 69 9.66 3.81 -6.16
N ALA A 70 10.23 4.99 -6.41
CA ALA A 70 10.85 5.31 -7.70
C ALA A 70 11.99 4.35 -8.04
N ARG A 71 12.87 4.02 -7.07
CA ARG A 71 13.96 3.06 -7.27
C ARG A 71 13.45 1.65 -7.60
N ILE A 72 12.34 1.23 -6.98
CA ILE A 72 11.75 -0.09 -7.22
C ILE A 72 11.08 -0.18 -8.58
N VAL A 73 10.41 0.88 -9.01
CA VAL A 73 9.87 0.97 -10.37
C VAL A 73 11.00 0.89 -11.39
N ALA A 74 12.08 1.66 -11.19
CA ALA A 74 13.24 1.64 -12.08
C ALA A 74 13.92 0.26 -12.16
N LEU A 75 13.99 -0.47 -11.04
CA LEU A 75 14.54 -1.82 -11.00
C LEU A 75 13.72 -2.84 -11.81
N VAL A 76 12.40 -2.65 -11.88
CA VAL A 76 11.47 -3.61 -12.48
C VAL A 76 11.19 -3.30 -13.95
N GLU A 77 11.25 -2.03 -14.35
CA GLU A 77 11.13 -1.60 -15.75
C GLU A 77 12.48 -1.01 -16.25
N PRO A 78 13.52 -1.85 -16.50
CA PRO A 78 14.88 -1.41 -16.82
C PRO A 78 15.05 -0.79 -18.24
N GLY A 79 14.01 -0.15 -18.78
CA GLY A 79 13.98 0.39 -20.15
C GLY A 79 13.40 1.81 -20.27
N LYS A 80 13.10 2.49 -19.16
CA LYS A 80 12.71 3.91 -19.14
C LYS A 80 13.80 4.84 -18.56
N ALA A 81 15.00 4.32 -18.39
CA ALA A 81 16.17 5.12 -18.02
C ALA A 81 16.89 5.56 -19.30
N GLY A 82 16.35 6.58 -19.97
CA GLY A 82 16.99 7.15 -21.16
C GLY A 82 16.01 7.83 -22.10
N GLU A 83 15.43 8.96 -21.69
CA GLU A 83 15.26 10.15 -22.54
C GLU A 83 14.79 11.31 -21.64
N ASP A 84 15.62 12.36 -21.64
CA ASP A 84 15.38 13.76 -21.27
C ASP A 84 15.28 14.18 -19.79
N GLY A 85 16.32 14.92 -19.38
CA GLY A 85 16.42 15.69 -18.14
C GLY A 85 15.51 16.92 -18.11
N ASN A 86 14.20 16.68 -18.12
CA ASN A 86 13.17 17.65 -17.75
C ASN A 86 12.25 16.96 -16.74
N PRO A 87 11.95 17.54 -15.55
CA PRO A 87 11.04 16.90 -14.61
C PRO A 87 9.69 16.64 -15.32
N PRO A 88 9.25 15.38 -15.49
CA PRO A 88 7.97 15.13 -16.11
C PRO A 88 6.89 15.66 -15.16
N ALA A 89 6.15 16.64 -15.67
CA ALA A 89 4.97 17.19 -15.07
C ALA A 89 4.04 16.06 -14.61
N SER A 90 3.50 16.24 -13.40
CA SER A 90 2.39 15.49 -12.83
C SER A 90 1.28 15.33 -13.87
N SER A 91 1.13 14.15 -14.47
CA SER A 91 -0.10 13.63 -15.11
C SER A 91 0.18 12.25 -15.72
N ASP A 92 -0.25 11.17 -15.07
CA ASP A 92 -1.21 10.26 -15.72
C ASP A 92 -1.77 9.17 -14.79
N GLY A 93 -3.08 9.23 -14.57
CA GLY A 93 -3.97 8.21 -15.14
C GLY A 93 -4.17 6.89 -14.41
N GLY A 94 -3.65 6.68 -13.20
CA GLY A 94 -3.95 5.48 -12.41
C GLY A 94 -4.72 5.80 -11.14
N LEU A 95 -6.03 5.54 -11.10
CA LEU A 95 -6.79 5.53 -9.85
C LEU A 95 -6.23 4.41 -8.95
N SER A 96 -5.23 4.77 -8.14
CA SER A 96 -4.63 3.88 -7.17
C SER A 96 -5.71 3.42 -6.20
N LEU A 97 -5.96 2.11 -6.15
CA LEU A 97 -6.84 1.50 -5.15
C LEU A 97 -6.40 1.84 -3.70
N TRP A 98 -5.20 2.38 -3.54
CA TRP A 98 -4.65 2.84 -2.27
C TRP A 98 -5.08 4.27 -1.88
N THR A 99 -5.28 5.17 -2.85
CA THR A 99 -5.82 6.52 -2.56
C THR A 99 -7.29 6.47 -2.12
N LEU A 100 -8.01 5.38 -2.44
CA LEU A 100 -9.38 5.14 -1.98
C LEU A 100 -9.48 4.61 -0.53
N ASN A 101 -8.39 4.12 0.06
CA ASN A 101 -8.37 3.68 1.47
C ASN A 101 -8.28 4.84 2.48
N ARG A 102 -7.86 6.03 2.03
CA ARG A 102 -7.86 7.25 2.87
C ARG A 102 -9.25 7.83 3.08
N PRO A 103 -10.10 8.07 2.05
CA PRO A 103 -11.44 8.59 2.25
C PRO A 103 -12.31 7.61 3.05
N ALA A 104 -12.11 6.29 2.91
CA ALA A 104 -12.82 5.30 3.73
C ALA A 104 -12.44 5.38 5.23
N LYS A 105 -11.16 5.51 5.55
CA LYS A 105 -10.70 5.68 6.95
C LYS A 105 -11.11 7.02 7.55
N ILE A 106 -11.08 8.08 6.75
CA ILE A 106 -11.57 9.41 7.14
C ILE A 106 -13.09 9.35 7.37
N GLY A 107 -13.84 8.69 6.49
CA GLY A 107 -15.28 8.47 6.66
C GLY A 107 -15.63 7.68 7.92
N MET A 108 -14.83 6.68 8.28
CA MET A 108 -15.00 5.93 9.53
C MET A 108 -14.72 6.79 10.78
N LEU A 109 -13.67 7.63 10.76
CA LEU A 109 -13.39 8.56 11.87
C LEU A 109 -14.47 9.65 11.99
N VAL A 110 -14.86 10.25 10.87
CA VAL A 110 -15.87 11.32 10.83
C VAL A 110 -17.24 10.80 11.26
N SER A 111 -17.65 9.61 10.81
CA SER A 111 -18.93 9.02 11.21
C SER A 111 -18.96 8.58 12.67
N LEU A 112 -17.84 8.12 13.23
CA LEU A 112 -17.72 7.77 14.65
C LEU A 112 -17.80 9.02 15.54
N THR A 113 -17.00 10.06 15.24
CA THR A 113 -17.04 11.34 15.97
C THR A 113 -18.39 12.04 15.81
N GLY A 114 -18.99 11.98 14.62
CA GLY A 114 -20.35 12.48 14.38
C GLY A 114 -21.43 11.74 15.16
N SER A 115 -21.32 10.41 15.30
CA SER A 115 -22.25 9.61 16.11
C SER A 115 -22.16 9.95 17.60
N LEU A 116 -20.95 10.21 18.11
CA LEU A 116 -20.69 10.68 19.48
C LEU A 116 -21.27 12.07 19.75
N LEU A 117 -21.09 13.03 18.83
CA LEU A 117 -21.64 14.38 18.96
C LEU A 117 -23.18 14.41 18.86
N ALA A 118 -23.76 13.55 18.02
CA ALA A 118 -25.21 13.45 17.84
C ALA A 118 -25.96 12.88 19.06
N LEU A 119 -25.26 12.32 20.04
CA LEU A 119 -25.84 11.82 21.29
C LEU A 119 -26.46 12.96 22.12
N ALA A 120 -25.97 14.19 21.99
CA ALA A 120 -26.49 15.37 22.68
C ALA A 120 -27.71 16.02 22.00
N ALA A 121 -28.03 15.66 20.75
CA ALA A 121 -29.03 16.36 19.94
C ALA A 121 -30.39 15.63 19.79
N GLY A 122 -30.46 14.33 20.11
CA GLY A 122 -31.74 13.60 20.23
C GLY A 122 -31.75 12.17 19.65
N LYS A 123 -32.59 11.30 20.24
CA LYS A 123 -32.68 9.85 19.94
C LYS A 123 -32.83 9.49 18.45
N LYS A 124 -33.57 10.30 17.67
CA LYS A 124 -33.84 10.03 16.24
C LYS A 124 -32.60 10.25 15.37
N TYR A 125 -31.79 11.26 15.67
CA TYR A 125 -30.56 11.57 14.93
C TYR A 125 -29.44 10.59 15.24
N HIS A 126 -29.33 10.18 16.50
CA HIS A 126 -28.40 9.12 16.90
C HIS A 126 -28.71 7.78 16.20
N ALA A 127 -29.99 7.40 16.13
CA ALA A 127 -30.42 6.19 15.42
C ALA A 127 -30.11 6.26 13.92
N ALA A 128 -30.37 7.40 13.26
CA ALA A 128 -30.08 7.58 11.84
C ALA A 128 -28.58 7.53 11.52
N LEU A 129 -27.76 8.21 12.34
CA LEU A 129 -26.29 8.20 12.17
C LEU A 129 -25.67 6.84 12.53
N GLY A 130 -26.20 6.15 13.54
CA GLY A 130 -25.81 4.78 13.88
C GLY A 130 -26.11 3.79 12.76
N ALA A 131 -27.30 3.89 12.14
CA ALA A 131 -27.65 3.08 10.97
C ALA A 131 -26.72 3.36 9.77
N LEU A 132 -26.40 4.63 9.52
CA LEU A 132 -25.45 5.01 8.48
C LEU A 132 -24.03 4.45 8.76
N HIS A 133 -23.59 4.48 10.02
CA HIS A 133 -22.31 3.89 10.42
C HIS A 133 -22.27 2.37 10.23
N LEU A 134 -23.38 1.67 10.55
CA LEU A 134 -23.52 0.24 10.30
C LEU A 134 -23.41 -0.11 8.81
N VAL A 135 -23.97 0.71 7.92
CA VAL A 135 -23.81 0.52 6.46
C VAL A 135 -22.34 0.63 6.05
N PHE A 136 -21.62 1.65 6.52
CA PHE A 136 -20.19 1.79 6.22
C PHE A 136 -19.36 0.64 6.81
N LEU A 137 -19.69 0.17 8.01
CA LEU A 137 -19.05 -0.98 8.64
C LEU A 137 -19.27 -2.26 7.84
N LEU A 138 -20.50 -2.51 7.37
CA LEU A 138 -20.84 -3.67 6.55
C LEU A 138 -20.10 -3.66 5.22
N VAL A 139 -20.00 -2.50 4.55
CA VAL A 139 -19.21 -2.34 3.32
C VAL A 139 -17.73 -2.62 3.59
N HIS A 140 -17.19 -2.10 4.69
CA HIS A 140 -15.81 -2.35 5.10
C HIS A 140 -15.53 -3.85 5.32
N LEU A 141 -16.38 -4.52 6.09
CA LEU A 141 -16.25 -5.97 6.36
C LEU A 141 -16.42 -6.80 5.08
N ALA A 142 -17.39 -6.47 4.22
CA ALA A 142 -17.59 -7.15 2.96
C ALA A 142 -16.37 -7.04 2.04
N ASN A 143 -15.72 -5.87 2.02
CA ASN A 143 -14.51 -5.63 1.22
C ASN A 143 -13.26 -6.32 1.82
N HIS A 144 -13.22 -6.51 3.14
CA HIS A 144 -12.08 -7.12 3.84
C HIS A 144 -12.27 -8.58 4.27
N ARG A 145 -13.42 -9.21 4.00
CA ARG A 145 -13.77 -10.58 4.41
C ARG A 145 -12.73 -11.64 4.06
N LYS A 146 -12.01 -11.47 2.94
CA LYS A 146 -10.98 -12.41 2.47
C LYS A 146 -9.67 -12.36 3.28
N LYS A 147 -9.46 -11.36 4.13
CA LYS A 147 -8.27 -11.23 4.99
C LYS A 147 -8.48 -11.74 6.43
N ILE A 148 -9.73 -12.03 6.82
CA ILE A 148 -10.09 -12.47 8.19
C ILE A 148 -10.17 -14.01 8.28
N LEU A 149 -10.36 -14.69 7.14
CA LEU A 149 -10.52 -16.16 7.04
C LEU A 149 -9.27 -16.88 6.49
N GLN A 150 -8.08 -16.26 6.61
CA GLN A 150 -6.77 -16.87 6.31
C GLN A 150 -5.92 -16.86 7.56
#